data_AF-A0A8C6B9P5-F1
#
_entry.id   AF-A0A8C6B9P5-F1
#
_cell.length_a   1.000
_cell.length_b   1.000
_cell.length_c   1.000
_cell.angle_alpha   90.00
_cell.angle_beta   90.00
_cell.angle_gamma   90.00
#
_symmetry.space_group_name_H-M   'P 1'
#
loop_
_entity.id
_entity.type
_entity.pdbx_description
1 polymer ?
#
loop_
_entity_poly.entity_id
_entity_poly.type
_entity_poly.pdbx_seq_one_letter_code
_entity_poly.pdbx_strand_id
1 'polypeptide(L)'
;MVKIAFNTPTAVQKEEAQQDVEALVSRTVRAQILTGKSTIYRGEMCFFDSEDPSNSLQGGEPYFLPVTEEADIREDDNIAIIDVPVPSFSHSDPAAIIHDFEKGMTAYLDLLLGNCYLMPLNTSIVMPPKNLVELFGKLASGKYLPHTYVVREDLVAVEEIRDVSNLGIFIYQLCNNRKSFRLRRRDLLLGFNKRAIDNCWKIRHFPNEFIVETKICQE
;
A
#
# COMPACT_ATOMS: atom_id res chain seq x y z
N MET A 1 45.17 -20.22 -15.86
CA MET A 1 44.42 -18.95 -15.82
C MET A 1 42.94 -19.31 -15.94
N VAL A 2 42.20 -19.36 -14.82
CA VAL A 2 40.78 -19.71 -14.83
C VAL A 2 39.99 -18.46 -15.22
N LYS A 3 39.38 -18.46 -16.41
CA LYS A 3 38.43 -17.41 -16.79
C LYS A 3 37.10 -17.70 -16.11
N ILE A 4 36.81 -16.99 -15.03
CA ILE A 4 35.47 -16.98 -14.43
C ILE A 4 34.63 -16.05 -15.30
N ALA A 5 33.69 -16.62 -16.05
CA ALA A 5 32.69 -15.85 -16.76
C ALA A 5 31.59 -15.46 -15.77
N PHE A 6 31.41 -14.16 -15.54
CA PHE A 6 30.25 -13.66 -14.81
C PHE A 6 29.10 -13.56 -15.81
N ASN A 7 28.12 -14.47 -15.70
CA ASN A 7 26.88 -14.34 -16.46
C ASN A 7 26.09 -13.15 -15.91
N THR A 8 25.82 -12.17 -16.77
CA THR A 8 24.95 -11.04 -16.45
C THR A 8 23.50 -11.53 -16.39
N PRO A 9 22.76 -11.27 -15.28
CA PRO A 9 21.38 -11.73 -15.15
C PRO A 9 20.46 -11.06 -16.18
N THR A 10 19.49 -11.82 -16.68
CA THR A 10 18.47 -11.35 -17.63
C THR A 10 17.49 -10.39 -16.95
N ALA A 11 16.69 -9.63 -17.72
CA ALA A 11 15.70 -8.70 -17.17
C ALA A 11 14.69 -9.42 -16.24
N VAL A 12 14.22 -10.60 -16.63
CA VAL A 12 13.33 -11.45 -15.83
C VAL A 12 13.98 -11.85 -14.50
N GLN A 13 15.26 -12.26 -14.53
CA GLN A 13 15.99 -12.63 -13.30
C GLN A 13 16.23 -11.44 -12.36
N LYS A 14 16.32 -10.22 -12.89
CA LYS A 14 16.44 -9.01 -12.06
C LYS A 14 15.11 -8.64 -11.41
N GLU A 15 14.01 -8.83 -12.13
CA GLU A 15 12.66 -8.54 -11.65
C GLU A 15 12.23 -9.53 -10.55
N GLU A 16 12.50 -10.84 -10.74
CA GLU A 16 12.30 -11.86 -9.71
C GLU A 16 13.15 -11.59 -8.46
N ALA A 17 14.43 -11.27 -8.64
CA ALA A 17 15.32 -10.97 -7.50
C ALA A 17 14.88 -9.70 -6.73
N GLN A 18 14.31 -8.71 -7.42
CA GLN A 18 13.78 -7.51 -6.80
C GLN A 18 12.51 -7.81 -6.00
N GLN A 19 11.60 -8.61 -6.54
CA GLN A 19 10.41 -9.10 -5.83
C GLN A 19 10.78 -9.90 -4.58
N ASP A 20 11.81 -10.76 -4.66
CA ASP A 20 12.28 -11.54 -3.51
C ASP A 20 12.82 -10.63 -2.39
N VAL A 21 13.56 -9.57 -2.74
CA VAL A 21 14.06 -8.58 -1.77
C VAL A 21 12.91 -7.80 -1.14
N GLU A 22 11.94 -7.34 -1.93
CA GLU A 22 10.77 -6.60 -1.44
C GLU A 22 9.89 -7.47 -0.53
N ALA A 23 9.69 -8.73 -0.90
CA ALA A 23 9.01 -9.72 -0.05
C ALA A 23 9.76 -9.98 1.25
N LEU A 24 11.09 -10.04 1.22
CA LEU A 24 11.92 -10.18 2.42
C LEU A 24 11.84 -8.94 3.32
N VAL A 25 11.84 -7.73 2.73
CA VAL A 25 11.68 -6.47 3.46
C VAL A 25 10.30 -6.39 4.10
N SER A 26 9.23 -6.68 3.37
CA SER A 26 7.86 -6.75 3.90
C SER A 26 7.76 -7.74 5.06
N ARG A 27 8.28 -8.97 4.91
CA ARG A 27 8.34 -9.97 5.99
C ARG A 27 9.11 -9.50 7.21
N THR A 28 10.20 -8.75 7.01
CA THR A 28 11.02 -8.22 8.11
C THR A 28 10.30 -7.10 8.86
N VAL A 29 9.67 -6.17 8.15
CA VAL A 29 8.84 -5.10 8.74
C VAL A 29 7.69 -5.71 9.52
N ARG A 30 7.01 -6.70 8.94
CA ARG A 30 5.96 -7.45 9.60
C ARG A 30 6.44 -8.11 10.90
N ALA A 31 7.57 -8.82 10.88
CA ALA A 31 8.13 -9.44 12.08
C ALA A 31 8.45 -8.43 13.20
N GLN A 32 8.73 -7.17 12.86
CA GLN A 32 8.95 -6.09 13.85
C GLN A 32 7.65 -5.62 14.51
N ILE A 33 6.51 -5.70 13.82
CA ILE A 33 5.20 -5.20 14.30
C ILE A 33 4.37 -6.32 14.95
N LEU A 34 4.57 -7.58 14.54
CA LEU A 34 3.81 -8.76 14.98
C LEU A 34 4.34 -9.41 16.27
N THR A 35 4.47 -8.65 17.37
CA THR A 35 4.98 -9.19 18.64
C THR A 35 3.97 -9.98 19.49
N GLY A 36 2.86 -10.46 18.92
CA GLY A 36 1.79 -11.18 19.63
C GLY A 36 1.10 -12.26 18.79
N LYS A 37 0.17 -13.01 19.40
CA LYS A 37 -0.75 -13.88 18.65
C LYS A 37 -1.71 -12.99 17.87
N SER A 38 -1.58 -12.95 16.55
CA SER A 38 -2.52 -12.24 15.70
C SER A 38 -2.97 -13.11 14.52
N THR A 39 -4.20 -12.88 14.07
CA THR A 39 -4.77 -13.60 12.93
C THR A 39 -4.43 -12.82 11.67
N ILE A 40 -3.72 -13.50 10.77
CA ILE A 40 -3.40 -12.96 9.46
C ILE A 40 -4.50 -13.37 8.49
N TYR A 41 -5.06 -12.38 7.81
CA TYR A 41 -6.01 -12.54 6.73
C TYR A 41 -5.32 -12.33 5.39
N ARG A 42 -5.75 -13.07 4.36
CA ARG A 42 -5.30 -12.87 2.97
C ARG A 42 -6.51 -12.62 2.11
N GLY A 43 -6.48 -11.54 1.33
CA GLY A 43 -7.56 -11.14 0.44
C GLY A 43 -7.06 -10.93 -0.98
N GLU A 44 -7.95 -11.12 -1.95
CA GLU A 44 -7.70 -10.75 -3.34
C GLU A 44 -8.96 -10.07 -3.91
N MET A 45 -8.80 -8.88 -4.49
CA MET A 45 -9.86 -8.16 -5.19
C MET A 45 -9.46 -7.91 -6.64
N CYS A 46 -10.45 -7.80 -7.52
CA CYS A 46 -10.24 -7.49 -8.92
C CYS A 46 -10.95 -6.19 -9.29
N PHE A 47 -10.25 -5.28 -9.96
CA PHE A 47 -10.84 -4.01 -10.41
C PHE A 47 -10.69 -3.81 -11.91
N PHE A 48 -11.59 -2.99 -12.45
CA PHE A 48 -11.51 -2.51 -13.81
C PHE A 48 -10.73 -1.20 -13.85
N ASP A 49 -9.61 -1.17 -14.56
CA ASP A 49 -8.87 0.06 -14.84
C ASP A 49 -9.11 0.47 -16.30
N SER A 50 -9.88 1.52 -16.51
CA SER A 50 -10.15 2.05 -17.85
C SER A 50 -8.92 2.65 -18.53
N GLU A 51 -7.90 3.00 -17.75
CA GLU A 51 -6.63 3.53 -18.28
C GLU A 51 -5.65 2.40 -18.65
N ASP A 52 -5.96 1.15 -18.32
CA ASP A 52 -5.11 0.02 -18.68
C ASP A 52 -5.08 -0.20 -20.21
N PRO A 53 -3.90 -0.37 -20.82
CA PRO A 53 -3.78 -0.60 -22.26
C PRO A 53 -4.63 -1.77 -22.77
N SER A 54 -4.78 -2.84 -21.98
CA SER A 54 -5.62 -3.99 -22.34
C SER A 54 -7.11 -3.63 -22.45
N ASN A 55 -7.58 -2.71 -21.60
CA ASN A 55 -8.96 -2.22 -21.59
C ASN A 55 -9.21 -1.07 -22.57
N SER A 56 -8.15 -0.46 -23.11
CA SER A 56 -8.25 0.57 -24.15
C SER A 56 -8.59 0.01 -25.55
N LEU A 57 -8.55 -1.32 -25.72
CA LEU A 57 -8.82 -2.01 -26.98
C LEU A 57 -10.33 -2.13 -27.24
N GLN A 58 -10.79 -1.59 -28.38
CA GLN A 58 -12.20 -1.72 -28.78
C GLN A 58 -12.54 -3.17 -29.14
N GLY A 59 -13.54 -3.74 -28.47
CA GLY A 59 -14.14 -5.03 -28.80
C GLY A 59 -13.63 -6.25 -28.02
N GLY A 60 -12.73 -6.06 -27.03
CA GLY A 60 -12.32 -7.11 -26.09
C GLY A 60 -13.25 -7.21 -24.88
N GLU A 61 -13.24 -8.37 -24.20
CA GLU A 61 -13.83 -8.46 -22.86
C GLU A 61 -13.02 -7.62 -21.85
N PRO A 62 -13.68 -6.96 -20.88
CA PRO A 62 -13.00 -6.13 -19.89
C PRO A 62 -12.04 -6.99 -19.05
N TYR A 63 -10.76 -6.62 -19.05
CA TYR A 63 -9.73 -7.23 -18.24
C TYR A 63 -9.73 -6.62 -16.84
N PHE A 64 -9.79 -7.48 -15.82
CA PHE A 64 -9.73 -7.06 -14.42
C PHE A 64 -8.36 -7.35 -13.85
N LEU A 65 -7.81 -6.38 -13.14
CA LEU A 65 -6.49 -6.47 -12.51
C LEU A 65 -6.64 -6.98 -11.07
N PRO A 66 -5.90 -8.02 -10.67
CA PRO A 66 -5.92 -8.51 -9.30
C PRO A 66 -5.08 -7.62 -8.37
N VAL A 67 -5.54 -7.44 -7.14
CA VAL A 67 -4.81 -6.86 -6.02
C VAL A 67 -4.88 -7.84 -4.86
N THR A 68 -3.73 -8.22 -4.32
CA THR A 68 -3.63 -9.14 -3.19
C THR A 68 -3.02 -8.43 -2.01
N GLU A 69 -3.57 -8.64 -0.81
CA GLU A 69 -3.03 -8.11 0.43
C GLU A 69 -3.04 -9.16 1.53
N GLU A 70 -2.11 -9.01 2.48
CA GLU A 70 -2.18 -9.64 3.78
C GLU A 70 -2.47 -8.59 4.84
N ALA A 71 -3.40 -8.90 5.75
CA ALA A 71 -3.84 -7.99 6.79
C ALA A 71 -3.74 -8.66 8.17
N ASP A 72 -3.05 -8.02 9.11
CA ASP A 72 -3.21 -8.30 10.54
C ASP A 72 -4.23 -7.29 11.10
N ILE A 73 -5.41 -7.79 11.47
CA ILE A 73 -6.49 -6.97 12.00
C ILE A 73 -6.70 -7.35 13.47
N ARG A 74 -6.51 -6.39 14.36
CA ARG A 74 -6.64 -6.58 15.81
C ARG A 74 -7.81 -5.74 16.30
N GLU A 75 -8.94 -6.40 16.52
CA GLU A 75 -10.16 -5.74 16.99
C GLU A 75 -9.99 -5.15 18.39
N ASP A 76 -9.27 -5.85 19.30
CA ASP A 76 -9.05 -5.40 20.68
C ASP A 76 -8.17 -4.15 20.76
N ASP A 77 -7.16 -4.05 19.89
CA ASP A 77 -6.24 -2.92 19.79
C ASP A 77 -6.78 -1.80 18.87
N ASN A 78 -7.92 -2.04 18.21
CA ASN A 78 -8.54 -1.14 17.24
C ASN A 78 -7.54 -0.69 16.15
N ILE A 79 -6.83 -1.65 15.56
CA ILE A 79 -5.78 -1.41 14.55
C ILE A 79 -5.86 -2.43 13.40
N ALA A 80 -5.54 -1.96 12.19
CA ALA A 80 -5.29 -2.82 11.04
C ALA A 80 -3.90 -2.52 10.45
N ILE A 81 -3.14 -3.57 10.19
CA ILE A 81 -1.81 -3.53 9.56
C ILE A 81 -1.92 -4.28 8.24
N ILE A 82 -1.62 -3.60 7.13
CA ILE A 82 -1.78 -4.12 5.77
C ILE A 82 -0.42 -4.19 5.09
N ASP A 83 -0.08 -5.36 4.56
CA ASP A 83 1.09 -5.59 3.73
C ASP A 83 0.66 -5.55 2.25
N VAL A 84 1.14 -4.53 1.52
CA VAL A 84 0.92 -4.33 0.08
C VAL A 84 2.15 -4.85 -0.67
N PRO A 85 2.08 -6.03 -1.32
CA PRO A 85 3.18 -6.55 -2.13
C PRO A 85 3.25 -5.87 -3.50
N VAL A 86 4.39 -5.96 -4.18
CA VAL A 86 4.50 -5.59 -5.60
C VAL A 86 3.79 -6.64 -6.46
N PRO A 87 2.76 -6.28 -7.23
CA PRO A 87 2.15 -7.22 -8.17
C PRO A 87 3.07 -7.41 -9.38
N SER A 88 3.06 -8.60 -9.97
CA SER A 88 3.89 -8.97 -11.12
C SER A 88 3.68 -8.13 -12.39
N PHE A 89 2.60 -7.34 -12.46
CA PHE A 89 2.26 -6.53 -13.65
C PHE A 89 1.76 -5.12 -13.33
N SER A 90 1.78 -4.66 -12.07
CA SER A 90 1.15 -3.39 -11.71
C SER A 90 2.13 -2.26 -11.46
N HIS A 91 1.70 -1.03 -11.74
CA HIS A 91 2.36 0.22 -11.37
C HIS A 91 2.12 0.63 -9.90
N SER A 92 1.96 -0.32 -8.98
CA SER A 92 1.83 -0.06 -7.54
C SER A 92 3.15 -0.31 -6.84
N ASP A 93 3.52 0.64 -5.98
CA ASP A 93 4.66 0.56 -5.11
C ASP A 93 4.33 -0.30 -3.87
N PRO A 94 5.31 -1.09 -3.37
CA PRO A 94 5.13 -1.89 -2.18
C PRO A 94 5.09 -1.01 -0.93
N ALA A 95 4.20 -1.34 -0.02
CA ALA A 95 4.01 -0.57 1.20
C ALA A 95 3.59 -1.43 2.39
N ALA A 96 3.87 -0.95 3.59
CA ALA A 96 3.18 -1.39 4.79
C ALA A 96 2.29 -0.24 5.29
N ILE A 97 1.01 -0.52 5.56
CA ILE A 97 0.03 0.49 5.97
C ILE A 97 -0.46 0.15 7.36
N ILE A 98 -0.53 1.15 8.24
CA ILE A 98 -1.18 1.04 9.55
C ILE A 98 -2.37 1.99 9.57
N HIS A 99 -3.54 1.45 9.89
CA HIS A 99 -4.72 2.22 10.30
C HIS A 99 -4.90 2.06 11.80
N ASP A 100 -4.51 3.09 12.56
CA ASP A 100 -4.70 3.17 14.00
C ASP A 100 -6.01 3.93 14.28
N PHE A 101 -7.08 3.19 14.56
CA PHE A 101 -8.41 3.75 14.77
C PHE A 101 -8.56 4.37 16.16
N GLU A 102 -7.76 3.92 17.12
CA GLU A 102 -7.69 4.51 18.46
C GLU A 102 -7.05 5.91 18.42
N LYS A 103 -6.00 6.10 17.62
CA LYS A 103 -5.36 7.40 17.39
C LYS A 103 -5.99 8.21 16.27
N GLY A 104 -6.82 7.60 15.43
CA GLY A 104 -7.40 8.24 14.26
C GLY A 104 -6.33 8.63 13.23
N MET A 105 -5.34 7.78 13.01
CA MET A 105 -4.20 8.03 12.13
C MET A 105 -3.97 6.88 11.14
N THR A 106 -3.55 7.23 9.93
CA THR A 106 -3.00 6.30 8.94
C THR A 106 -1.51 6.58 8.75
N ALA A 107 -0.70 5.53 8.76
CA ALA A 107 0.71 5.58 8.41
C ALA A 107 0.98 4.67 7.21
N TYR A 108 1.62 5.21 6.18
CA TYR A 108 2.16 4.47 5.04
C TYR A 108 3.67 4.40 5.19
N LEU A 109 4.25 3.21 5.13
CA LEU A 109 5.68 3.01 4.94
C LEU A 109 5.91 2.58 3.50
N ASP A 110 6.55 3.43 2.73
CA ASP A 110 7.05 3.07 1.41
C ASP A 110 8.27 2.16 1.57
N LEU A 111 8.17 0.93 1.06
CA LEU A 111 9.20 -0.08 1.26
C LEU A 111 10.43 0.14 0.36
N LEU A 112 10.29 0.90 -0.73
CA LEU A 112 11.39 1.21 -1.66
C LEU A 112 12.22 2.39 -1.15
N LEU A 113 11.56 3.46 -0.72
CA LEU A 113 12.19 4.68 -0.23
C LEU A 113 12.56 4.59 1.25
N GLY A 114 11.87 3.74 2.02
CA GLY A 114 12.01 3.64 3.47
C GLY A 114 11.47 4.85 4.23
N ASN A 115 10.67 5.70 3.57
CA ASN A 115 10.02 6.86 4.17
C ASN A 115 8.65 6.49 4.74
N CYS A 116 8.31 7.10 5.87
CA CYS A 116 6.96 7.06 6.43
C CYS A 116 6.16 8.30 6.02
N TYR A 117 4.88 8.11 5.74
CA TYR A 117 3.94 9.15 5.41
C TYR A 117 2.70 9.04 6.30
N LEU A 118 2.31 10.13 6.94
CA LEU A 118 1.32 10.15 8.01
C LEU A 118 0.17 11.08 7.67
N MET A 119 -1.07 10.64 7.90
CA MET A 119 -2.27 11.46 7.76
C MET A 119 -3.34 11.10 8.78
N PRO A 120 -4.29 12.01 9.08
CA PRO A 120 -5.50 11.65 9.80
C PRO A 120 -6.25 10.51 9.07
N LEU A 121 -6.75 9.55 9.84
CA LEU A 121 -7.53 8.44 9.32
C LEU A 121 -8.83 8.96 8.69
N ASN A 122 -9.09 8.54 7.46
CA ASN A 122 -10.36 8.83 6.79
C ASN A 122 -11.34 7.66 6.97
N THR A 123 -12.19 7.75 7.99
CA THR A 123 -13.20 6.73 8.32
C THR A 123 -14.32 6.61 7.28
N SER A 124 -14.42 7.53 6.33
CA SER A 124 -15.33 7.40 5.19
C SER A 124 -14.78 6.52 4.07
N ILE A 125 -13.47 6.24 4.08
CA ILE A 125 -12.81 5.36 3.11
C ILE A 125 -12.44 4.03 3.79
N VAL A 126 -11.85 4.08 4.98
CA VAL A 126 -11.35 2.89 5.69
C VAL A 126 -12.45 2.33 6.60
N MET A 127 -12.84 1.08 6.37
CA MET A 127 -13.79 0.38 7.24
C MET A 127 -13.19 0.06 8.62
N PRO A 128 -14.01 0.02 9.69
CA PRO A 128 -13.51 -0.33 11.02
C PRO A 128 -13.03 -1.79 11.09
N PRO A 129 -12.18 -2.16 12.07
CA PRO A 129 -11.55 -3.50 12.15
C PRO A 129 -12.52 -4.67 12.03
N LYS A 130 -13.66 -4.63 12.73
CA LYS A 130 -14.69 -5.69 12.66
C LYS A 130 -15.21 -5.92 11.24
N ASN A 131 -15.43 -4.85 10.48
CA ASN A 131 -15.90 -4.92 9.11
C ASN A 131 -14.80 -5.41 8.17
N LEU A 132 -13.53 -5.05 8.42
CA LEU A 132 -12.40 -5.59 7.70
C LEU A 132 -12.27 -7.10 7.90
N VAL A 133 -12.42 -7.60 9.14
CA VAL A 133 -12.41 -9.05 9.42
C VAL A 133 -13.50 -9.77 8.62
N GLU A 134 -14.71 -9.22 8.57
CA GLU A 134 -15.80 -9.80 7.77
C GLU A 134 -15.49 -9.79 6.27
N LEU A 135 -15.00 -8.66 5.75
CA LEU A 135 -14.62 -8.51 4.34
C LEU A 135 -13.55 -9.53 3.95
N PHE A 136 -12.44 -9.58 4.68
CA PHE A 136 -11.36 -10.52 4.41
C PHE A 136 -11.81 -11.99 4.57
N GLY A 137 -12.70 -12.29 5.51
CA GLY A 137 -13.32 -13.62 5.63
C GLY A 137 -14.13 -13.99 4.38
N LYS A 138 -14.88 -13.04 3.79
CA LYS A 138 -15.61 -13.23 2.53
C LYS A 138 -14.65 -13.48 1.37
N LEU A 139 -13.59 -12.67 1.24
CA LEU A 139 -12.58 -12.80 0.19
C LEU A 139 -11.88 -14.17 0.27
N ALA A 140 -11.44 -14.58 1.46
CA ALA A 140 -10.77 -15.86 1.67
C ALA A 140 -11.67 -17.07 1.34
N SER A 141 -12.99 -16.92 1.45
CA SER A 141 -13.94 -17.99 1.09
C SER A 141 -14.15 -18.18 -0.42
N GLY A 142 -13.66 -17.25 -1.25
CA GLY A 142 -13.88 -17.23 -2.70
C GLY A 142 -15.33 -16.98 -3.13
N LYS A 143 -16.25 -16.72 -2.19
CA LYS A 143 -17.66 -16.45 -2.46
C LYS A 143 -17.95 -14.98 -2.82
N TYR A 144 -16.93 -14.14 -2.75
CA TYR A 144 -17.01 -12.70 -2.98
C TYR A 144 -15.89 -12.30 -3.92
N LEU A 145 -16.23 -12.09 -5.20
CA LEU A 145 -15.35 -11.55 -6.22
C LEU A 145 -15.93 -10.20 -6.66
N PRO A 146 -15.74 -9.13 -5.86
CA PRO A 146 -16.26 -7.83 -6.23
C PRO A 146 -15.51 -7.37 -7.49
N HIS A 147 -16.22 -7.20 -8.60
CA HIS A 147 -15.74 -6.37 -9.70
C HIS A 147 -15.84 -4.92 -9.22
N THR A 148 -14.77 -4.44 -8.59
CA THR A 148 -14.79 -3.15 -7.94
C THR A 148 -14.29 -2.02 -8.83
N TYR A 149 -14.65 -0.80 -8.45
CA TYR A 149 -14.06 0.43 -8.94
C TYR A 149 -12.84 0.85 -8.09
N VAL A 150 -12.13 1.86 -8.58
CA VAL A 150 -10.97 2.48 -7.92
C VAL A 150 -11.33 3.88 -7.45
N VAL A 151 -11.08 4.16 -6.17
CA VAL A 151 -11.07 5.51 -5.60
C VAL A 151 -9.64 6.04 -5.65
N ARG A 152 -9.44 7.27 -6.16
CA ARG A 152 -8.11 7.86 -6.30
C ARG A 152 -7.92 9.00 -5.31
N GLU A 153 -6.83 8.97 -4.56
CA GLU A 153 -6.41 10.05 -3.66
C GLU A 153 -5.08 10.65 -4.13
N ASP A 154 -5.07 11.96 -4.38
CA ASP A 154 -3.85 12.72 -4.69
C ASP A 154 -3.34 13.44 -3.43
N LEU A 155 -2.20 12.99 -2.92
CA LEU A 155 -1.56 13.46 -1.70
C LEU A 155 -0.19 14.08 -1.98
N VAL A 156 0.18 15.04 -1.15
CA VAL A 156 1.48 15.70 -1.18
C VAL A 156 2.14 15.57 0.19
N ALA A 157 3.42 15.17 0.20
CA ALA A 157 4.26 15.20 1.39
C ALA A 157 4.74 16.63 1.62
N VAL A 158 4.33 17.25 2.73
CA VAL A 158 4.54 18.69 2.97
C VAL A 158 5.63 18.94 4.02
N GLU A 159 5.42 18.47 5.25
CA GLU A 159 6.30 18.76 6.38
C GLU A 159 6.95 17.49 6.92
N GLU A 160 8.24 17.55 7.26
CA GLU A 160 8.93 16.47 7.95
C GLU A 160 8.55 16.47 9.43
N ILE A 161 8.11 15.31 9.91
CA ILE A 161 7.80 15.03 11.31
C ILE A 161 9.07 14.52 11.98
N ARG A 162 9.67 15.36 12.82
CA ARG A 162 10.95 15.05 13.50
C ARG A 162 10.81 14.07 14.66
N ASP A 163 9.65 14.07 15.33
CA ASP A 163 9.39 13.23 16.48
C ASP A 163 8.07 12.47 16.29
N VAL A 164 8.18 11.15 16.16
CA VAL A 164 7.04 10.23 16.00
C VAL A 164 6.65 9.53 17.32
N SER A 165 7.34 9.83 18.42
CA SER A 165 7.20 9.11 19.70
C SER A 165 5.80 9.19 20.30
N ASN A 166 5.06 10.27 20.00
CA ASN A 166 3.72 10.52 20.55
C ASN A 166 2.58 10.11 19.60
N LEU A 167 2.87 9.44 18.48
CA LEU A 167 1.86 9.10 17.46
C LEU A 167 1.16 7.75 17.70
N GLY A 168 1.53 7.03 18.75
CA GLY A 168 1.03 5.68 19.04
C GLY A 168 2.13 4.63 18.88
N ILE A 169 2.02 3.53 19.63
CA ILE A 169 3.09 2.52 19.72
C ILE A 169 3.34 1.81 18.39
N PHE A 170 2.28 1.49 17.65
CA PHE A 170 2.38 0.79 16.37
C PHE A 170 2.97 1.68 15.27
N ILE A 171 2.52 2.94 15.20
CA ILE A 171 3.10 3.92 14.28
C ILE A 171 4.57 4.18 14.62
N TYR A 172 4.90 4.30 15.91
CA TYR A 172 6.28 4.43 16.35
C TYR A 172 7.13 3.22 15.92
N GLN A 173 6.65 1.99 16.12
CA GLN A 173 7.36 0.79 15.68
C GLN A 173 7.62 0.77 14.17
N LEU A 174 6.65 1.21 13.36
CA LEU A 174 6.78 1.27 11.91
C LEU A 174 7.77 2.36 11.45
N CYS A 175 7.68 3.55 12.05
CA CYS A 175 8.30 4.77 11.53
C CYS A 175 9.54 5.26 12.28
N ASN A 176 9.86 4.69 13.45
CA ASN A 176 11.06 5.06 14.19
C ASN A 176 12.32 4.82 13.35
N ASN A 177 13.28 5.73 13.45
CA ASN A 177 14.51 5.78 12.63
C ASN A 177 14.29 5.93 11.11
N ARG A 178 13.10 6.38 10.68
CA ARG A 178 12.79 6.67 9.28
C ARG A 178 12.40 8.13 9.11
N LYS A 179 12.66 8.69 7.93
CA LYS A 179 12.12 10.01 7.60
C LYS A 179 10.61 9.91 7.53
N SER A 180 9.94 10.81 8.23
CA SER A 180 8.48 10.80 8.37
C SER A 180 7.93 12.11 7.84
N PHE A 181 6.88 12.06 7.03
CA PHE A 181 6.29 13.25 6.43
C PHE A 181 4.79 13.30 6.67
N ARG A 182 4.25 14.50 6.91
CA ARG A 182 2.80 14.71 6.94
C ARG A 182 2.27 14.82 5.52
N LEU A 183 1.22 14.06 5.23
CA LEU A 183 0.49 14.16 3.98
C LEU A 183 -0.64 15.17 4.08
N ARG A 184 -0.88 15.84 2.95
CA ARG A 184 -2.04 16.70 2.72
C ARG A 184 -2.66 16.34 1.38
N ARG A 185 -4.00 16.38 1.31
CA ARG A 185 -4.71 16.27 0.03
C ARG A 185 -4.36 17.46 -0.86
N ARG A 186 -4.15 17.20 -2.15
CA ARG A 186 -3.93 18.24 -3.14
C ARG A 186 -5.26 18.96 -3.43
N ASP A 187 -5.34 20.24 -3.08
CA ASP A 187 -6.52 21.05 -3.38
C ASP A 187 -6.61 21.30 -4.89
N LEU A 188 -7.60 20.69 -5.55
CA LEU A 188 -7.85 20.83 -7.00
C LEU A 188 -8.17 22.27 -7.43
N LEU A 189 -8.45 23.17 -6.48
CA LEU A 189 -8.84 24.56 -6.72
C LEU A 189 -7.67 25.55 -6.84
N LEU A 190 -6.47 25.18 -6.37
CA LEU A 190 -5.28 26.02 -6.48
C LEU A 190 -4.52 25.60 -7.74
N GLY A 191 -4.64 26.45 -8.77
CA GLY A 191 -4.16 26.26 -10.14
C GLY A 191 -2.94 25.35 -10.32
N PHE A 192 -3.12 24.36 -11.19
CA PHE A 192 -2.11 23.41 -11.66
C PHE A 192 -0.76 24.07 -12.00
N ASN A 193 0.22 24.00 -11.10
CA ASN A 193 1.62 24.10 -11.52
C ASN A 193 2.07 22.72 -12.03
N LYS A 194 1.62 22.35 -13.23
CA LYS A 194 2.06 21.17 -14.01
C LYS A 194 3.56 21.19 -14.41
N ARG A 195 4.37 22.05 -13.78
CA ARG A 195 5.76 22.36 -14.18
C ARG A 195 6.84 21.66 -13.34
N ALA A 196 6.48 20.99 -12.26
CA ALA A 196 7.39 20.10 -11.55
C ALA A 196 7.14 18.66 -12.01
N ILE A 197 8.21 17.96 -12.39
CA ILE A 197 8.20 16.50 -12.44
C ILE A 197 8.22 16.08 -10.97
N ASP A 198 7.04 16.03 -10.35
CA ASP A 198 6.92 15.51 -9.00
C ASP A 198 7.30 14.03 -9.06
N ASN A 199 8.31 13.63 -8.29
CA ASN A 199 8.52 12.21 -8.03
C ASN A 199 7.32 11.76 -7.18
N CYS A 200 6.48 10.93 -7.78
CA CYS A 200 5.29 10.40 -7.13
C CYS A 200 5.33 8.87 -7.17
N TRP A 201 4.82 8.28 -6.11
CA TRP A 201 4.63 6.85 -5.94
C TRP A 201 3.14 6.58 -5.74
N LYS A 202 2.70 5.39 -6.12
CA LYS A 202 1.31 4.96 -6.12
C LYS A 202 1.18 3.70 -5.28
N ILE A 203 0.38 3.77 -4.23
CA ILE A 203 0.06 2.61 -3.42
C ILE A 203 -1.39 2.23 -3.70
N ARG A 204 -1.63 1.01 -4.19
CA ARG A 204 -2.97 0.45 -4.35
C ARG A 204 -3.24 -0.49 -3.19
N HIS A 205 -4.32 -0.23 -2.45
CA HIS A 205 -4.80 -1.15 -1.43
C HIS A 205 -6.34 -1.18 -1.32
N PHE A 206 -6.95 -2.17 -0.68
CA PHE A 206 -8.40 -2.28 -0.47
C PHE A 206 -8.81 -2.16 1.01
N PRO A 207 -8.93 -0.92 1.53
CA PRO A 207 -9.39 -0.67 2.90
C PRO A 207 -10.93 -0.78 3.06
N ASN A 208 -11.63 -1.15 1.98
CA ASN A 208 -13.08 -1.22 1.88
C ASN A 208 -13.50 -2.26 0.80
N GLU A 209 -14.79 -2.33 0.46
CA GLU A 209 -15.32 -3.07 -0.70
C GLU A 209 -14.85 -2.51 -2.06
N PHE A 210 -13.90 -1.58 -2.05
CA PHE A 210 -13.26 -1.00 -3.23
C PHE A 210 -11.77 -0.78 -3.05
N ILE A 211 -11.08 -0.64 -4.18
CA ILE A 211 -9.64 -0.37 -4.22
C ILE A 211 -9.40 1.13 -4.14
N VAL A 212 -8.38 1.52 -3.38
CA VAL A 212 -7.90 2.89 -3.23
C VAL A 212 -6.50 2.97 -3.84
N GLU A 213 -6.35 3.80 -4.88
CA GLU A 213 -5.05 4.23 -5.39
C GLU A 213 -4.66 5.54 -4.71
N THR A 214 -3.65 5.48 -3.84
CA THR A 214 -3.07 6.63 -3.17
C THR A 214 -1.82 7.06 -3.91
N LYS A 215 -1.87 8.23 -4.58
CA LYS A 215 -0.71 8.84 -5.21
C LYS A 215 -0.08 9.84 -4.25
N ILE A 216 1.14 9.59 -3.83
CA ILE A 216 1.90 10.48 -2.93
C ILE A 216 3.01 11.13 -3.75
N CYS A 217 3.03 12.45 -3.79
CA CYS A 217 4.05 13.23 -4.47
C CYS A 217 4.90 14.01 -3.46
N GLN A 218 6.20 14.15 -3.74
CA GLN A 218 7.08 15.04 -3.01
C GLN A 218 7.10 16.43 -3.67
N GLU A 219 6.95 17.49 -2.86
CA GLU A 219 7.16 18.89 -3.27
C GLU A 219 8.65 19.28 -3.34
#